data_AF-A0A945E5K4-F1
#
_entry.id   AF-A0A945E5K4-F1
#
_cell.length_a   1.000
_cell.length_b   1.000
_cell.length_c   1.000
_cell.angle_alpha   90.00
_cell.angle_beta   90.00
_cell.angle_gamma   90.00
#
_symmetry.space_group_name_H-M   'P 1'
#
loop_
_entity.id
_entity.type
_entity.pdbx_description
1 polymer ?
#
loop_
_entity_poly.entity_id
_entity_poly.type
_entity_poly.pdbx_seq_one_letter_code
_entity_poly.pdbx_strand_id
1 'polypeptide(L)'
;EGFDACSAWMPLVPVERASTLEFVRGSHRWGQRYLQGGQWAKNEDAAVDDGRVPFPDVEGDRDAFDIVGWAMEPGDVVVFNGRMIHGGSGNLAPDRDLQVFNTQWLGDDVRVAFRPEGMEPDHSPAMRATGLDHGDRIGGDLYPELWRRQEPVPA
;
A
#
# COMPACT_ATOMS: atom_id res chain seq x y z
N GLU A 1 -6.20 -6.51 -8.76
CA GLU A 1 -7.16 -5.39 -8.97
C GLU A 1 -8.14 -5.35 -7.82
N GLY A 2 -8.87 -4.25 -7.62
CA GLY A 2 -9.74 -4.03 -6.46
C GLY A 2 -9.40 -2.74 -5.70
N PHE A 3 -10.29 -2.34 -4.80
CA PHE A 3 -10.21 -1.14 -3.98
C PHE A 3 -10.12 -1.47 -2.49
N ASP A 4 -10.61 -2.63 -2.05
CA ASP A 4 -10.60 -3.07 -0.66
C ASP A 4 -9.24 -3.68 -0.30
N ALA A 5 -8.19 -2.86 -0.38
CA ALA A 5 -6.85 -3.24 0.05
C ALA A 5 -6.36 -2.22 1.07
N CYS A 6 -5.97 -2.68 2.26
CA CYS A 6 -5.38 -1.82 3.27
C CYS A 6 -4.05 -2.38 3.80
N SER A 7 -3.19 -1.46 4.21
CA SER A 7 -1.95 -1.75 4.91
C SER A 7 -2.13 -1.35 6.37
N ALA A 8 -1.67 -2.19 7.28
CA ALA A 8 -1.54 -1.87 8.70
C ALA A 8 -0.06 -1.73 9.00
N TRP A 9 0.36 -0.50 9.29
CA TRP A 9 1.74 -0.13 9.58
C TRP A 9 1.87 0.18 11.07
N MET A 10 2.79 -0.53 11.73
CA MET A 10 3.02 -0.45 13.17
C MET A 10 4.53 -0.25 13.41
N PRO A 11 4.95 0.92 13.93
CA PRO A 11 6.34 1.09 14.32
C PRO A 11 6.61 0.32 15.61
N LEU A 12 7.79 -0.29 15.69
CA LEU A 12 8.29 -1.02 16.86
C LEU A 12 9.25 -0.16 17.71
N VAL A 13 9.49 1.07 17.27
CA VAL A 13 10.29 2.10 17.93
C VAL A 13 9.51 3.42 17.91
N PRO A 14 9.77 4.36 18.82
CA PRO A 14 9.18 5.69 18.73
C PRO A 14 9.53 6.37 17.40
N VAL A 15 8.55 7.03 16.80
CA VAL A 15 8.70 7.77 15.54
C VAL A 15 8.13 9.17 15.70
N GLU A 16 8.99 10.17 15.54
CA GLU A 16 8.59 11.57 15.63
C GLU A 16 7.72 12.00 14.44
N ARG A 17 6.92 13.05 14.63
CA ARG A 17 6.03 13.57 13.59
C ARG A 17 6.77 13.95 12.30
N ALA A 18 8.03 14.39 12.39
CA ALA A 18 8.86 14.76 11.23
C ALA A 18 9.37 13.54 10.43
N SER A 19 9.37 12.36 11.04
CA SER A 19 9.94 11.12 10.49
C SER A 19 8.88 10.09 10.10
N THR A 20 7.67 10.25 10.62
CA THR A 20 6.54 9.33 10.46
C THR A 20 6.01 9.27 9.03
N LEU A 21 5.17 8.26 8.76
CA LEU A 21 4.39 8.22 7.54
C LEU A 21 3.39 9.36 7.49
N GLU A 22 3.38 10.05 6.36
CA GLU A 22 2.40 11.04 5.98
C GLU A 22 1.51 10.51 4.86
N PHE A 23 0.30 11.04 4.78
CA PHE A 23 -0.74 10.62 3.85
C PHE A 23 -1.42 11.85 3.26
N VAL A 24 -1.67 11.83 1.94
CA VAL A 24 -2.57 12.81 1.33
C VAL A 24 -4.01 12.34 1.55
N ARG A 25 -4.77 13.07 2.38
CA ARG A 25 -6.13 12.70 2.78
C ARG A 25 -7.02 12.54 1.55
N GLY A 26 -7.73 11.41 1.47
CA GLY A 26 -8.71 11.15 0.40
C GLY A 26 -8.12 10.75 -0.96
N SER A 27 -6.78 10.74 -1.12
CA SER A 27 -6.12 10.45 -2.41
C SER A 27 -6.46 9.07 -3.01
N HIS A 28 -6.79 8.07 -2.17
CA HIS A 28 -7.27 6.76 -2.64
C HIS A 28 -8.52 6.83 -3.53
N ARG A 29 -9.29 7.93 -3.47
CA ARG A 29 -10.52 8.15 -4.24
C ARG A 29 -10.32 8.90 -5.55
N TRP A 30 -9.10 9.36 -5.84
CA TRP A 30 -8.84 10.17 -7.03
C TRP A 30 -8.98 9.41 -8.34
N GLY A 31 -9.06 8.07 -8.29
CA GLY A 31 -9.26 7.21 -9.46
C GLY A 31 -8.00 6.96 -10.29
N GLN A 32 -6.94 7.73 -10.04
CA GLN A 32 -5.80 7.77 -10.95
C GLN A 32 -4.80 6.67 -10.63
N ARG A 33 -4.12 6.17 -11.66
CA ARG A 33 -2.98 5.27 -11.52
C ARG A 33 -1.73 6.08 -11.79
N TYR A 34 -0.79 6.06 -10.87
CA TYR A 34 0.45 6.82 -11.01
C TYR A 34 1.58 5.93 -11.54
N LEU A 35 2.48 6.53 -12.31
CA LEU A 35 3.76 5.92 -12.64
C LEU A 35 4.57 5.71 -11.35
N GLN A 36 5.19 4.55 -11.19
CA GLN A 36 6.15 4.34 -10.11
C GLN A 36 7.43 5.14 -10.44
N GLY A 37 7.83 6.03 -9.53
CA GLY A 37 9.03 6.87 -9.69
C GLY A 37 10.16 6.48 -8.73
N GLY A 38 11.35 7.04 -8.95
CA GLY A 38 12.50 6.92 -8.06
C GLY A 38 13.16 5.55 -8.07
N GLN A 39 13.72 5.12 -6.94
CA GLN A 39 14.52 3.88 -6.79
C GLN A 39 13.73 2.58 -7.10
N TRP A 40 12.41 2.68 -7.23
CA TRP A 40 11.50 1.59 -7.52
C TRP A 40 11.00 1.59 -8.97
N ALA A 41 11.37 2.63 -9.75
CA ALA A 41 11.12 2.65 -11.17
C ALA A 41 12.07 1.66 -11.85
N LYS A 42 11.55 0.49 -12.26
CA LYS A 42 12.36 -0.50 -13.00
C LYS A 42 12.67 -0.08 -14.43
N ASN A 43 11.97 0.93 -14.96
CA ASN A 43 12.18 1.49 -16.30
C ASN A 43 11.84 2.99 -16.31
N GLU A 44 12.82 3.86 -16.17
CA GLU A 44 12.64 5.31 -16.37
C GLU A 44 12.30 5.64 -17.85
N ASP A 45 12.63 4.73 -18.78
CA ASP A 45 12.49 4.92 -20.24
C ASP A 45 11.25 4.28 -20.86
N ALA A 46 10.43 3.55 -20.09
CA ALA A 46 9.21 2.96 -20.63
C ALA A 46 8.07 3.97 -20.58
N ALA A 47 7.90 4.73 -21.66
CA ALA A 47 6.63 5.39 -21.96
C ALA A 47 5.57 4.31 -22.20
N VAL A 48 5.05 3.72 -21.12
CA VAL A 48 3.94 2.78 -21.19
C VAL A 48 2.66 3.61 -21.25
N ASP A 49 2.09 3.74 -22.44
CA ASP A 49 0.75 4.31 -22.64
C ASP A 49 -0.31 3.31 -22.15
N ASP A 50 -0.39 3.14 -20.83
CA ASP A 50 -1.36 2.27 -20.16
C ASP A 50 -2.34 3.05 -19.26
N GLY A 51 -2.46 4.36 -19.49
CA GLY A 51 -3.33 5.26 -18.75
C GLY A 51 -2.82 5.66 -17.36
N ARG A 52 -1.56 5.34 -17.01
CA ARG A 52 -0.89 5.92 -15.84
C ARG A 52 -0.50 7.37 -16.08
N VAL A 53 -0.60 8.20 -15.04
CA VAL A 53 -0.19 9.61 -15.05
C VAL A 53 1.06 9.82 -14.19
N PRO A 54 1.83 10.90 -14.40
CA PRO A 54 2.94 11.24 -13.52
C PRO A 54 2.51 11.36 -12.05
N PHE A 55 3.36 10.86 -11.14
CA PHE A 55 3.14 11.02 -9.71
C PHE A 55 3.20 12.52 -9.33
N PRO A 56 2.26 13.04 -8.52
CA PRO A 56 2.27 14.46 -8.15
C PRO A 56 3.47 14.80 -7.27
N ASP A 57 4.04 15.98 -7.46
CA ASP A 57 5.14 16.49 -6.62
C ASP A 57 4.60 16.98 -5.26
N VAL A 58 4.34 16.03 -4.36
CA VAL A 58 3.78 16.32 -3.03
C VAL A 58 4.77 17.13 -2.17
N GLU A 59 6.07 16.84 -2.28
CA GLU A 59 7.09 17.52 -1.46
C GLU A 59 7.41 18.93 -1.98
N GLY A 60 7.38 19.15 -3.29
CA GLY A 60 7.60 20.47 -3.89
C GLY A 60 6.42 21.45 -3.70
N ASP A 61 5.21 20.95 -3.47
CA ASP A 61 4.00 21.77 -3.31
C ASP A 61 3.09 21.25 -2.17
N ARG A 62 3.65 21.12 -0.97
CA ARG A 62 2.94 20.55 0.19
C ARG A 62 1.65 21.30 0.54
N ASP A 63 1.60 22.62 0.33
CA ASP A 63 0.43 23.46 0.63
C ASP A 63 -0.77 23.18 -0.28
N ALA A 64 -0.56 22.56 -1.45
CA ALA A 64 -1.63 22.14 -2.34
C ALA A 64 -2.35 20.85 -1.87
N PHE A 65 -1.82 20.17 -0.85
CA PHE A 65 -2.32 18.87 -0.40
C PHE A 65 -2.75 18.89 1.08
N ASP A 66 -3.85 18.21 1.41
CA ASP A 66 -4.23 17.93 2.79
C ASP A 66 -3.40 16.75 3.32
N ILE A 67 -2.19 17.06 3.81
CA ILE A 67 -1.23 16.08 4.33
C ILE A 67 -1.48 15.84 5.82
N VAL A 68 -1.71 14.59 6.18
CA VAL A 68 -1.95 14.15 7.57
C VAL A 68 -0.88 13.15 8.01
N GLY A 69 -0.57 13.16 9.30
CA GLY A 69 0.41 12.26 9.92
C GLY A 69 0.47 12.49 11.42
N TRP A 70 1.08 11.56 12.16
CA TRP A 70 1.11 11.55 13.62
C TRP A 70 2.47 11.08 14.14
N ALA A 71 2.94 11.67 15.24
CA ALA A 71 3.97 11.01 16.04
C ALA A 71 3.39 9.70 16.60
N MET A 72 4.20 8.65 16.64
CA MET A 72 3.74 7.31 17.00
C MET A 72 4.69 6.65 18.00
N GLU A 73 4.13 5.95 18.96
CA GLU A 73 4.85 5.13 19.93
C GLU A 73 4.73 3.63 19.59
N PRO A 74 5.62 2.77 20.10
CA PRO A 74 5.47 1.32 19.96
C PRO A 74 4.10 0.85 20.45
N GLY A 75 3.35 0.18 19.58
CA GLY A 75 1.99 -0.29 19.84
C GLY A 75 0.89 0.52 19.13
N ASP A 76 1.20 1.73 18.64
CA ASP A 76 0.31 2.46 17.75
C ASP A 76 0.25 1.79 16.38
N VAL A 77 -0.90 1.91 15.70
CA VAL A 77 -1.10 1.38 14.35
C VAL A 77 -1.82 2.40 13.49
N VAL A 78 -1.30 2.63 12.28
CA VAL A 78 -2.03 3.32 11.23
C VAL A 78 -2.50 2.31 10.20
N VAL A 79 -3.81 2.28 9.96
CA VAL A 79 -4.43 1.47 8.91
C VAL A 79 -4.91 2.40 7.81
N PHE A 80 -4.44 2.17 6.59
CA PHE A 80 -4.75 3.03 5.45
C PHE A 80 -4.99 2.20 4.19
N ASN A 81 -5.79 2.74 3.27
CA ASN A 81 -6.00 2.10 1.98
C ASN A 81 -4.71 2.16 1.15
N GLY A 82 -4.31 1.04 0.54
CA GLY A 82 -3.04 0.93 -0.19
C GLY A 82 -2.92 1.87 -1.41
N ARG A 83 -4.03 2.48 -1.85
CA ARG A 83 -4.05 3.49 -2.92
C ARG A 83 -3.87 4.92 -2.42
N MET A 84 -3.83 5.15 -1.12
CA MET A 84 -3.51 6.48 -0.62
C MET A 84 -2.08 6.83 -1.02
N ILE A 85 -1.87 8.04 -1.52
CA ILE A 85 -0.52 8.60 -1.62
C ILE A 85 0.01 8.74 -0.19
N HIS A 86 1.14 8.09 0.05
CA HIS A 86 1.79 8.07 1.34
C HIS A 86 3.31 8.00 1.17
N GLY A 87 4.02 8.51 2.16
CA GLY A 87 5.47 8.51 2.20
C GLY A 87 5.93 8.93 3.60
N GLY A 88 7.11 8.50 4.00
CA GLY A 88 7.78 8.99 5.20
C GLY A 88 9.13 9.55 4.80
N SER A 89 9.60 10.56 5.50
CA SER A 89 10.93 11.12 5.24
C SER A 89 12.05 10.09 5.51
N GLY A 90 11.77 9.08 6.34
CA GLY A 90 12.76 8.08 6.77
C GLY A 90 13.86 8.67 7.66
N ASN A 91 13.79 9.96 7.97
CA ASN A 91 14.78 10.69 8.75
C ASN A 91 14.56 10.44 10.24
N LEU A 92 14.93 9.26 10.70
CA LEU A 92 14.96 8.95 12.13
C LEU A 92 16.11 9.64 12.85
N ALA A 93 16.02 9.67 14.19
CA ALA A 93 17.12 10.09 15.04
C ALA A 93 18.39 9.23 14.75
N PRO A 94 19.61 9.80 14.81
CA PRO A 94 20.85 9.11 14.42
C PRO A 94 21.16 7.82 15.19
N ASP A 95 20.57 7.65 16.38
CA ASP A 95 20.74 6.50 17.26
C ASP A 95 19.61 5.46 17.10
N ARG A 96 18.78 5.58 16.06
CA ARG A 96 17.61 4.73 15.86
C ARG A 96 17.48 4.21 14.43
N ASP A 97 17.32 2.90 14.30
CA ASP A 97 16.89 2.26 13.06
C ASP A 97 15.37 2.12 13.01
N LEU A 98 14.80 2.28 11.82
CA LEU A 98 13.37 2.11 11.62
C LEU A 98 13.02 0.63 11.70
N GLN A 99 12.22 0.26 12.69
CA GLN A 99 11.69 -1.08 12.83
C GLN A 99 10.18 -1.02 12.73
N VAL A 100 9.61 -1.76 11.79
CA VAL A 100 8.19 -1.73 11.48
C VAL A 100 7.68 -3.15 11.30
N PHE A 101 6.52 -3.41 11.89
CA PHE A 101 5.69 -4.53 11.50
C PHE A 101 4.62 -4.04 10.52
N ASN A 102 4.63 -4.56 9.30
CA ASN A 102 3.70 -4.18 8.24
C ASN A 102 2.94 -5.40 7.75
N THR A 103 1.63 -5.27 7.62
CA THR A 103 0.75 -6.32 7.07
C THR A 103 -0.19 -5.73 6.04
N GLN A 104 -0.52 -6.54 5.02
CA GLN A 104 -1.46 -6.17 3.97
C GLN A 104 -2.71 -7.03 4.09
N TRP A 105 -3.86 -6.40 3.91
CA TRP A 105 -5.19 -6.99 4.08
C TRP A 105 -6.00 -6.72 2.82
N LEU A 106 -6.70 -7.75 2.36
CA LEU A 106 -7.45 -7.72 1.11
C LEU A 106 -8.90 -8.09 1.42
N GLY A 107 -9.82 -7.35 0.80
CA GLY A 107 -11.26 -7.53 0.92
C GLY A 107 -11.88 -8.17 -0.31
N ASP A 108 -13.21 -8.16 -0.33
CA ASP A 108 -14.03 -8.99 -1.22
C ASP A 108 -13.92 -8.63 -2.71
N ASP A 109 -13.52 -7.39 -3.03
CA ASP A 109 -13.38 -6.92 -4.41
C ASP A 109 -11.99 -7.18 -5.01
N VAL A 110 -11.04 -7.63 -4.19
CA VAL A 110 -9.66 -7.84 -4.63
C VAL A 110 -9.54 -9.13 -5.47
N ARG A 111 -8.87 -9.00 -6.61
CA ARG A 111 -8.55 -10.10 -7.53
C ARG A 111 -7.06 -10.14 -7.87
N VAL A 112 -6.56 -11.33 -8.13
CA VAL A 112 -5.22 -11.56 -8.70
C VAL A 112 -5.09 -10.78 -9.99
N ALA A 113 -3.99 -10.04 -10.14
CA ALA A 113 -3.68 -9.33 -11.37
C ALA A 113 -2.19 -9.46 -11.66
N PHE A 114 -1.81 -10.55 -12.34
CA PHE A 114 -0.44 -10.73 -12.80
C PHE A 114 -0.08 -9.65 -13.82
N ARG A 115 1.02 -8.95 -13.56
CA ARG A 115 1.59 -7.90 -14.41
C ARG A 115 3.10 -8.12 -14.50
N PRO A 116 3.78 -7.63 -15.55
CA PRO A 116 5.24 -7.71 -15.65
C PRO A 116 5.97 -6.97 -14.52
N GLU A 117 5.30 -6.01 -13.88
CA GLU A 117 5.84 -5.12 -12.86
C GLU A 117 4.80 -4.83 -11.75
N GLY A 118 5.26 -4.26 -10.64
CA GLY A 118 4.39 -3.81 -9.53
C GLY A 118 4.28 -4.78 -8.36
N MET A 119 5.05 -5.87 -8.33
CA MET A 119 5.16 -6.79 -7.21
C MET A 119 6.64 -7.08 -6.91
N GLU A 120 7.12 -6.65 -5.75
CA GLU A 120 8.51 -6.83 -5.33
C GLU A 120 8.56 -7.30 -3.86
N PRO A 121 9.14 -8.48 -3.58
CA PRO A 121 9.61 -9.49 -4.55
C PRO A 121 8.45 -10.05 -5.39
N ASP A 122 8.74 -10.66 -6.55
CA ASP A 122 7.70 -11.28 -7.37
C ASP A 122 7.15 -12.56 -6.69
N HIS A 123 5.90 -12.50 -6.23
CA HIS A 123 5.21 -13.63 -5.63
C HIS A 123 4.41 -14.46 -6.64
N SER A 124 4.38 -14.07 -7.92
CA SER A 124 3.59 -14.77 -8.95
C SER A 124 3.90 -16.27 -9.06
N PRO A 125 5.16 -16.75 -8.95
CA PRO A 125 5.45 -18.18 -8.96
C PRO A 125 4.80 -18.94 -7.80
N ALA A 126 4.81 -18.38 -6.59
CA ALA A 126 4.20 -18.98 -5.42
C ALA A 126 2.67 -19.04 -5.54
N MET A 127 2.06 -17.96 -6.03
CA MET A 127 0.61 -17.90 -6.30
C MET A 127 0.17 -18.95 -7.32
N ARG A 128 0.92 -19.08 -8.43
CA ARG A 128 0.63 -20.09 -9.46
C ARG A 128 0.82 -21.51 -8.96
N ALA A 129 1.80 -21.75 -8.08
CA ALA A 129 2.01 -23.06 -7.48
C ALA A 129 0.84 -23.50 -6.59
N THR A 130 0.06 -22.54 -6.04
CA THR A 130 -1.19 -22.82 -5.31
C THR A 130 -2.43 -22.82 -6.20
N GLY A 131 -2.27 -22.72 -7.53
CA GLY A 131 -3.35 -22.76 -8.50
C GLY A 131 -4.10 -21.45 -8.72
N LEU A 132 -3.59 -20.32 -8.24
CA LEU A 132 -4.20 -19.00 -8.51
C LEU A 132 -3.85 -18.53 -9.92
N ASP A 133 -4.85 -18.09 -10.67
CA ASP A 133 -4.71 -17.47 -11.99
C ASP A 133 -5.16 -15.99 -12.00
N HIS A 134 -4.87 -15.28 -13.09
CA HIS A 134 -5.30 -13.90 -13.30
C HIS A 134 -6.83 -13.79 -13.21
N GLY A 135 -7.32 -12.84 -12.40
CA GLY A 135 -8.75 -12.60 -12.20
C GLY A 135 -9.35 -13.39 -11.03
N ASP A 136 -8.62 -14.34 -10.44
CA ASP A 136 -9.12 -15.11 -9.30
C ASP A 136 -9.28 -14.27 -8.03
N ARG A 137 -10.17 -14.73 -7.15
CA ARG A 137 -10.19 -14.24 -5.75
C ARG A 137 -8.96 -14.72 -5.03
N ILE A 138 -8.36 -13.83 -4.24
CA ILE A 138 -7.28 -14.19 -3.33
C ILE A 138 -7.85 -15.04 -2.18
N GLY A 139 -7.18 -16.14 -1.84
CA GLY A 139 -7.60 -17.04 -0.76
C GLY A 139 -6.72 -18.29 -0.66
N GLY A 140 -7.14 -19.23 0.18
CA GLY A 140 -6.46 -20.51 0.41
C GLY A 140 -5.33 -20.41 1.45
N ASP A 141 -4.54 -21.47 1.59
CA ASP A 141 -3.52 -21.56 2.65
C ASP A 141 -2.41 -20.49 2.51
N LEU A 142 -2.12 -20.04 1.29
CA LEU A 142 -1.15 -18.97 1.04
C LEU A 142 -1.68 -17.58 1.43
N TYR A 143 -3.00 -17.38 1.35
CA TYR A 143 -3.67 -16.14 1.70
C TYR A 143 -4.89 -16.45 2.57
N PRO A 144 -4.67 -16.79 3.85
CA PRO A 144 -5.73 -17.29 4.71
C PRO A 144 -6.79 -16.23 4.98
N GLU A 145 -8.05 -16.65 5.01
CA GLU A 145 -9.16 -15.80 5.42
C GLU A 145 -9.10 -15.61 6.94
N LEU A 146 -8.90 -14.36 7.39
CA LEU A 146 -8.94 -14.05 8.81
C LEU A 146 -10.37 -14.00 9.34
N TRP A 147 -11.25 -13.36 8.58
CA TRP A 147 -12.60 -13.06 9.01
C TRP A 147 -13.54 -12.95 7.81
N ARG A 148 -14.76 -13.44 8.01
CA ARG A 148 -15.87 -13.29 7.06
C ARG A 148 -17.04 -12.69 7.79
N ARG A 149 -17.63 -11.63 7.20
CA ARG A 149 -18.89 -11.09 7.70
C ARG A 149 -19.96 -12.16 7.60
N GLN A 150 -20.58 -12.50 8.72
CA GLN A 150 -21.75 -13.38 8.69
C GLN A 150 -22.84 -12.71 7.86
N GLU A 151 -23.41 -13.43 6.90
CA GLU A 151 -24.62 -12.95 6.24
C GLU A 151 -25.70 -12.74 7.30
N PRO A 152 -26.47 -11.64 7.22
CA PRO A 152 -27.64 -11.50 8.07
C PRO A 152 -28.51 -12.75 7.88
N VAL A 153 -28.86 -13.44 8.96
CA VAL A 153 -29.85 -14.51 8.90
C VAL A 153 -31.12 -13.88 8.31
N PRO A 154 -31.63 -14.37 7.16
CA PRO A 154 -32.88 -13.89 6.62
C PRO A 154 -33.97 -14.01 7.69
N ALA A 155 -34.75 -12.95 7.88
CA ALA A 155 -35.83 -12.91 8.87
C ALA A 155 -36.90 -13.98 8.61
#